data_AF-A0A5E7QJU6-F1
#
_entry.id   AF-A0A5E7QJU6-F1
#
_cell.length_a   1.000
_cell.length_b   1.000
_cell.length_c   1.000
_cell.angle_alpha   90.00
_cell.angle_beta   90.00
_cell.angle_gamma   90.00
#
_symmetry.space_group_name_H-M   'P 1'
#
loop_
_entity.id
_entity.type
_entity.pdbx_description
1 polymer ?
#
loop_
_entity_poly.entity_id
_entity_poly.type
_entity_poly.pdbx_seq_one_letter_code
_entity_poly.pdbx_strand_id
1 'polypeptide(L)' 'MVERTSRYVILAKLDAPTADAAAQAITREMSRMAPSLLKTMTHDQGSEMARHAEITADTGMKIYFADPHSPWR' A
#
# COMPACT_ATOMS: atom_id res chain seq x y z
N MET A 1 -6.38 -3.37 -1.65
CA MET A 1 -5.32 -3.14 -2.68
C MET A 1 -5.71 -3.86 -3.96
N VAL A 2 -5.39 -3.30 -5.12
CA VAL A 2 -5.73 -3.88 -6.43
C VAL A 2 -4.50 -3.83 -7.34
N GLU A 3 -4.14 -4.96 -7.95
CA GLU A 3 -3.12 -5.00 -9.01
C GLU A 3 -3.75 -4.54 -10.34
N ARG A 4 -3.14 -3.55 -11.00
CA ARG A 4 -3.80 -2.80 -12.08
C ARG A 4 -4.00 -3.59 -13.37
N THR A 5 -3.14 -4.55 -13.69
CA THR A 5 -3.18 -5.28 -14.97
C THR A 5 -4.18 -6.44 -14.92
N SER A 6 -4.03 -7.33 -13.94
CA SER A 6 -4.88 -8.51 -13.75
C SER A 6 -6.16 -8.22 -12.98
N ARG A 7 -6.25 -7.07 -12.30
CA ARG A 7 -7.32 -6.71 -11.36
C ARG A 7 -7.40 -7.66 -10.16
N TYR A 8 -6.30 -8.33 -9.83
CA TYR A 8 -6.22 -9.14 -8.62
C TYR A 8 -6.41 -8.27 -7.37
N VAL A 9 -7.38 -8.64 -6.54
CA VAL A 9 -7.78 -7.86 -5.35
C VAL A 9 -7.27 -8.52 -4.08
N ILE A 10 -6.69 -7.71 -3.21
CA ILE A 10 -6.31 -8.09 -1.85
C ILE A 10 -7.10 -7.21 -0.88
N LEU A 11 -7.84 -7.85 0.01
CA LEU A 11 -8.52 -7.19 1.11
C LEU A 11 -7.76 -7.48 2.40
N ALA A 12 -7.37 -6.41 3.10
CA ALA A 12 -6.72 -6.51 4.40
C ALA A 12 -7.64 -5.86 5.43
N LYS A 13 -8.10 -6.63 6.42
CA LYS A 13 -8.84 -6.08 7.56
C LYS A 13 -7.87 -5.30 8.44
N LEU A 14 -8.27 -4.09 8.83
CA LEU A 14 -7.58 -3.28 9.82
C LEU A 14 -8.28 -3.43 11.17
N ASP A 15 -7.51 -3.55 12.24
CA ASP A 15 -8.04 -3.61 13.61
C ASP A 15 -8.40 -2.21 14.15
N ALA A 16 -7.78 -1.16 13.59
CA ALA A 16 -8.10 0.24 13.85
C ALA A 16 -7.78 1.10 12.62
N PRO A 17 -8.46 2.26 12.42
CA PRO A 17 -8.18 3.18 11.32
C PRO A 17 -6.95 4.06 11.63
N THR A 18 -5.79 3.44 11.76
CA THR A 18 -4.52 4.11 12.11
C THR A 18 -3.44 3.80 11.09
N ALA A 19 -2.43 4.68 10.99
CA ALA A 19 -1.31 4.48 10.07
C ALA A 19 -0.49 3.22 10.42
N ASP A 20 -0.33 2.92 11.70
CA ASP A 20 0.38 1.72 12.15
C ASP A 20 -0.37 0.44 11.74
N ALA A 21 -1.69 0.40 11.98
CA ALA A 21 -2.51 -0.75 11.58
C ALA A 21 -2.52 -0.93 10.06
N ALA A 22 -2.59 0.17 9.29
CA ALA A 22 -2.52 0.13 7.83
C ALA A 22 -1.16 -0.39 7.33
N ALA A 23 -0.04 0.13 7.86
CA ALA A 23 1.29 -0.32 7.49
C ALA A 23 1.51 -1.81 7.79
N GLN A 24 1.13 -2.26 8.99
CA GLN A 24 1.22 -3.67 9.37
C GLN A 24 0.39 -4.56 8.45
N ALA A 25 -0.83 -4.15 8.12
CA ALA A 25 -1.70 -4.90 7.24
C ALA A 25 -1.15 -4.98 5.81
N ILE A 26 -0.66 -3.86 5.26
CA ILE A 26 -0.08 -3.82 3.92
C ILE A 26 1.17 -4.70 3.87
N THR A 27 2.14 -4.48 4.78
CA THR A 27 3.38 -5.27 4.82
C THR A 27 3.08 -6.77 4.95
N ARG A 28 2.13 -7.16 5.82
CA ARG A 28 1.72 -8.56 5.99
C ARG A 28 1.19 -9.17 4.70
N GLU A 29 0.31 -8.48 3.98
CA GLU A 29 -0.23 -9.02 2.74
C GLU A 29 0.79 -9.02 1.61
N MET A 30 1.60 -7.97 1.46
CA MET A 30 2.67 -7.91 0.46
C MET A 30 3.71 -9.01 0.66
N SER A 31 4.06 -9.33 1.91
CA SER A 31 5.00 -10.40 2.25
C SER A 31 4.56 -11.81 1.81
N ARG A 32 3.27 -11.99 1.51
CA ARG A 32 2.72 -13.26 0.98
C ARG A 32 2.84 -13.36 -0.54
N MET A 33 3.24 -12.30 -1.22
CA MET A 33 3.34 -12.23 -2.67
C MET A 33 4.76 -12.54 -3.15
N ALA A 34 4.88 -13.01 -4.38
CA ALA A 34 6.19 -13.12 -5.01
C ALA A 34 6.84 -11.71 -5.14
N PRO A 35 8.11 -11.52 -4.77
CA PRO A 35 8.78 -10.22 -4.84
C PRO A 35 8.72 -9.56 -6.23
N SER A 36 8.64 -10.36 -7.30
CA SER A 36 8.51 -9.88 -8.68
C SER A 36 7.21 -9.09 -8.96
N LEU A 37 6.19 -9.26 -8.12
CA LEU A 37 4.91 -8.55 -8.20
C LEU A 37 4.92 -7.22 -7.42
N LEU A 38 5.84 -7.06 -6.46
CA LEU A 38 5.90 -5.92 -5.54
C LEU A 38 6.72 -4.75 -6.09
N LYS A 39 6.36 -4.26 -7.28
CA LYS A 39 7.13 -3.20 -7.95
C LYS A 39 6.84 -1.82 -7.38
N THR A 40 5.58 -1.41 -7.48
CA THR A 40 5.13 -0.06 -7.14
C THR A 40 3.70 -0.08 -6.62
N MET A 41 3.40 0.78 -5.65
CA MET A 41 2.04 1.06 -5.19
C MET A 41 1.76 2.55 -5.29
N THR A 42 0.56 2.90 -5.75
CA THR A 42 0.05 4.27 -5.76
C THR A 42 -1.09 4.37 -4.76
N HIS A 43 -1.04 5.38 -3.88
CA HIS A 43 -2.09 5.67 -2.90
C HIS A 43 -2.42 7.16 -2.91
N ASP A 44 -3.57 7.54 -2.34
CA ASP A 44 -3.81 8.93 -1.97
C ASP A 44 -2.93 9.36 -0.78
N GLN A 45 -2.95 10.65 -0.45
CA GLN A 45 -2.22 11.23 0.68
C GLN A 45 -3.00 11.11 2.01
N GLY A 46 -3.78 10.04 2.17
CA GLY A 46 -4.49 9.76 3.41
C GLY A 46 -3.54 9.60 4.61
N SER A 47 -4.04 9.94 5.81
CA SER A 47 -3.25 9.88 7.04
C SER A 47 -2.82 8.45 7.42
N GLU A 48 -3.52 7.44 6.92
CA GLU A 48 -3.15 6.04 7.03
C GLU A 48 -1.81 5.71 6.36
N MET A 49 -1.38 6.50 5.37
CA MET A 49 -0.10 6.32 4.67
C MET A 49 1.06 7.12 5.31
N ALA A 50 0.87 7.68 6.50
CA ALA A 50 1.93 8.39 7.24
C ALA A 50 3.18 7.51 7.49
N ARG A 51 3.03 6.18 7.52
CA ARG A 51 4.10 5.20 7.75
C ARG A 51 4.59 4.51 6.47
N HIS A 52 4.31 5.07 5.29
CA HIS A 52 4.67 4.43 4.00
C HIS A 52 6.16 4.09 3.85
N ALA A 53 7.06 4.87 4.46
CA ALA A 53 8.50 4.62 4.42
C ALA A 53 8.87 3.25 5.04
N GLU A 54 8.15 2.83 6.09
CA GLU A 54 8.34 1.52 6.73
C GLU A 54 7.88 0.39 5.80
N ILE A 55 6.75 0.57 5.14
CA ILE A 55 6.25 -0.39 4.14
C ILE A 55 7.28 -0.58 3.02
N THR A 56 7.86 0.51 2.51
CA THR A 56 8.91 0.42 1.49
C THR A 56 10.16 -0.29 2.00
N ALA A 57 10.58 -0.02 3.24
CA ALA A 57 11.74 -0.68 3.84
C ALA A 57 11.53 -2.19 4.00
N ASP A 58 10.35 -2.60 4.46
CA ASP A 58 10.04 -4.01 4.75
C ASP A 58 9.77 -4.85 3.50
N THR A 59 9.20 -4.23 2.45
CA THR A 59 8.74 -4.95 1.25
C THR A 59 9.60 -4.72 0.01
N GLY A 60 10.45 -3.67 0.01
CA GLY A 60 11.19 -3.21 -1.17
C GLY A 60 10.32 -2.52 -2.23
N MET A 61 9.01 -2.41 -2.02
CA MET A 61 8.07 -1.81 -2.96
C MET A 61 8.11 -0.28 -2.88
N LYS A 62 8.19 0.38 -4.05
CA LYS A 62 8.16 1.85 -4.10
C LYS A 62 6.73 2.37 -3.97
N ILE A 63 6.52 3.34 -3.09
CA ILE A 63 5.21 3.96 -2.88
C ILE A 63 5.21 5.37 -3.47
N TYR A 64 4.16 5.67 -4.22
CA TYR A 64 3.92 6.98 -4.84
C TYR A 64 2.57 7.50 -4.41
N PHE A 65 2.46 8.82 -4.33
CA PHE A 65 1.24 9.50 -3.93
C PHE A 65 0.61 10.24 -5.11
N ALA A 66 -0.71 10.26 -5.15
CA ALA A 66 -1.44 11.16 -6.02
C ALA A 66 -1.11 12.63 -5.66
N ASP A 67 -1.21 13.52 -6.65
CA ASP A 67 -1.07 14.95 -6.42
C ASP A 67 -2.15 15.45 -5.43
N PRO A 68 -1.84 16.41 -4.56
CA PRO A 68 -2.83 16.98 -3.64
C PRO A 68 -4.08 17.44 -4.38
N HIS A 69 -5.26 17.11 -3.85
CA HIS A 69 -6.57 17.44 -4.43
C HIS A 69 -6.86 16.84 -5.81
N SER A 70 -6.06 15.89 -6.29
CA SER A 70 -6.27 15.19 -7.56
C SER A 70 -6.28 13.67 -7.37
N PRO A 71 -7.23 13.11 -6.60
CA PRO A 71 -7.25 11.68 -6.25
C PRO A 71 -7.45 10.77 -7.48
N TRP A 72 -7.92 11.30 -8.61
CA TRP A 72 -8.10 10.58 -9.85
C TRP A 72 -7.62 11.44 -11.03
N ARG A 73 -6.53 11.04 -11.67
CA ARG A 73 -6.21 11.32 -13.08
C ARG A 73 -5.98 10.02 -13.81
#